data_AF-A0A5J4TIZ0-F1
#
_entry.id   AF-A0A5J4TIZ0-F1
#
_cell.length_a   1.000
_cell.length_b   1.000
_cell.length_c   1.000
_cell.angle_alpha   90.00
_cell.angle_beta   90.00
_cell.angle_gamma   90.00
#
_symmetry.space_group_name_H-M   'P 1'
#
loop_
_entity.id
_entity.type
_entity.pdbx_description
1 polymer ?
#
loop_
_entity_poly.entity_id
_entity_poly.type
_entity_poly.pdbx_seq_one_letter_code
_entity_poly.pdbx_strand_id
1 'polypeptide(L)'
;MALVVAFSAARIAELVLMKVSEITLQKDQISIKTQTSKGGGIKLDHTIVFIQCEGPICPVRALRIWLDERKSSKIVSDCIWWNFSIRSIPSPDNCNHLFSEIIHKAGVPDKYSGPTIRHAMITKLRAGGATQAEVNAFTRHAITSNVVDAYYYRPVERDLGALLIQQEQRYELFY
;
A
#
# COMPACT_ATOMS: atom_id res chain seq x y z
N MET A 1 9.40 -3.24 -0.35
CA MET A 1 8.59 -2.56 -1.38
C MET A 1 7.12 -3.02 -1.39
N ALA A 2 6.81 -4.30 -1.60
CA ALA A 2 5.42 -4.78 -1.70
C ALA A 2 4.53 -4.41 -0.50
N LEU A 3 5.03 -4.58 0.73
CA LEU A 3 4.29 -4.18 1.94
C LEU A 3 4.04 -2.68 2.05
N VAL A 4 4.93 -1.83 1.53
CA VAL A 4 4.70 -0.39 1.48
C VAL A 4 3.47 -0.11 0.62
N VAL A 5 3.37 -0.70 -0.56
CA VAL A 5 2.20 -0.54 -1.44
C VAL A 5 0.93 -1.10 -0.79
N ALA A 6 1.01 -2.33 -0.24
CA ALA A 6 -0.14 -3.01 0.34
C ALA A 6 -0.74 -2.29 1.56
N PHE A 7 0.09 -1.56 2.33
CA PHE A 7 -0.34 -0.86 3.55
C PHE A 7 -0.49 0.66 3.37
N SER A 8 -0.32 1.21 2.15
CA SER A 8 -0.43 2.66 1.93
C SER A 8 -1.07 3.09 0.62
N ALA A 9 -1.39 2.15 -0.26
CA ALA A 9 -1.82 2.41 -1.63
C ALA A 9 -0.80 3.18 -2.50
N ALA A 10 0.46 3.33 -2.06
CA ALA A 10 1.47 4.09 -2.80
C ALA A 10 1.60 3.62 -4.25
N ARG A 11 1.53 4.56 -5.19
CA ARG A 11 1.82 4.32 -6.60
C ARG A 11 3.34 4.20 -6.80
N ILE A 12 3.75 3.53 -7.89
CA ILE A 12 5.17 3.41 -8.25
C ILE A 12 5.86 4.79 -8.34
N ALA A 13 5.18 5.78 -8.90
CA ALA A 13 5.67 7.16 -8.95
C ALA A 13 5.91 7.79 -7.57
N GLU A 14 5.15 7.40 -6.54
CA GLU A 14 5.35 7.84 -5.16
C GLU A 14 6.51 7.07 -4.51
N LEU A 15 6.66 5.77 -4.82
CA LEU A 15 7.74 4.93 -4.29
C LEU A 15 9.12 5.46 -4.68
N VAL A 16 9.33 5.75 -5.97
CA VAL A 16 10.65 6.20 -6.48
C VAL A 16 11.09 7.55 -5.90
N LEU A 17 10.15 8.33 -5.37
CA LEU A 17 10.42 9.63 -4.75
C LEU A 17 10.73 9.54 -3.25
N MET A 18 10.51 8.39 -2.61
CA MET A 18 10.77 8.23 -1.18
C MET A 18 12.27 8.27 -0.87
N LYS A 19 12.63 9.06 0.13
CA LYS A 19 14.02 9.26 0.57
C LYS A 19 14.28 8.75 1.98
N VAL A 20 15.49 8.29 2.23
CA VAL A 20 15.94 7.85 3.56
C VAL A 20 16.03 9.04 4.51
N SER A 21 16.52 10.18 4.02
CA SER A 21 16.60 11.44 4.79
C SER A 21 15.24 11.97 5.25
N GLU A 22 14.14 11.53 4.64
CA GLU A 22 12.78 11.95 4.95
C GLU A 22 11.97 10.89 5.74
N ILE A 23 12.63 9.84 6.22
CA ILE A 23 12.03 8.83 7.10
C ILE A 23 12.10 9.33 8.55
N THR A 24 10.98 9.25 9.27
CA THR A 24 10.97 9.36 10.73
C THR A 24 10.74 7.98 11.35
N LEU A 25 11.67 7.55 12.19
CA LEU A 25 11.59 6.29 12.92
C LEU A 25 11.15 6.56 14.36
N GLN A 26 10.06 5.94 14.78
CA GLN A 26 9.60 5.90 16.17
C GLN A 26 9.55 4.45 16.65
N LYS A 27 9.33 4.21 17.95
CA LYS A 27 9.34 2.86 18.55
C LYS A 27 8.37 1.89 17.86
N ASP A 28 7.14 2.33 17.59
CA ASP A 28 6.07 1.49 17.05
C ASP A 28 5.51 2.03 15.72
N GLN A 29 6.23 2.95 15.07
CA GLN A 29 5.78 3.62 13.85
C GLN A 29 6.96 4.01 12.95
N ILE A 30 6.72 4.00 11.65
CA ILE A 30 7.59 4.62 10.64
C ILE A 30 6.74 5.56 9.80
N SER A 31 7.22 6.79 9.57
CA SER A 31 6.62 7.69 8.60
C SER A 31 7.60 8.05 7.49
N ILE A 32 7.08 8.20 6.28
CA ILE A 32 7.86 8.47 5.07
C ILE A 32 7.16 9.60 4.30
N LYS A 33 7.88 10.68 4.03
CA LYS A 33 7.37 11.72 3.12
C LYS A 33 7.53 11.27 1.66
N THR A 34 6.54 11.62 0.85
CA THR A 34 6.59 11.46 -0.60
C THR A 34 5.65 12.46 -1.27
N GLN A 35 5.59 12.44 -2.59
CA GLN A 35 4.87 13.41 -3.39
C GLN A 35 3.99 12.71 -4.42
N THR A 36 2.79 13.26 -4.64
CA THR A 36 1.98 12.93 -5.83
C THR A 36 2.00 14.10 -6.80
N SER A 37 2.04 13.80 -8.10
CA SER A 37 1.82 14.82 -9.12
C SER A 37 0.36 14.74 -9.58
N LYS A 38 -0.35 15.87 -9.54
CA LYS A 38 -1.66 16.01 -10.19
C LYS A 38 -1.49 16.69 -11.56
N GLY A 39 -2.53 16.61 -12.39
CA GLY A 39 -2.55 17.31 -13.67
C GLY A 39 -2.16 18.78 -13.52
N GLY A 40 -1.39 19.31 -14.48
CA GLY A 40 -0.86 20.69 -14.43
C GLY A 40 0.45 20.85 -13.67
N GLY A 41 1.16 19.77 -13.32
CA GLY A 41 2.51 19.82 -12.73
C GLY A 41 2.54 20.15 -11.23
N ILE A 42 1.37 20.24 -10.58
CA ILE A 42 1.26 20.48 -9.14
C ILE A 42 1.76 19.23 -8.39
N LYS A 43 2.77 19.43 -7.54
CA LYS A 43 3.28 18.40 -6.61
C LYS A 43 2.65 18.60 -5.24
N LEU A 44 2.11 17.51 -4.69
CA LEU A 44 1.49 17.49 -3.38
C LEU A 44 2.28 16.58 -2.45
N ASP A 45 2.96 17.20 -1.50
CA ASP A 45 3.66 16.52 -0.42
C ASP A 45 2.66 15.90 0.55
N HIS A 46 2.98 14.69 1.00
CA HIS A 46 2.22 14.02 2.03
C HIS A 46 3.10 13.00 2.76
N THR A 47 2.63 12.60 3.93
CA THR A 47 3.33 11.64 4.79
C THR A 47 2.53 10.36 4.84
N ILE A 48 3.17 9.25 4.49
CA ILE A 48 2.62 7.92 4.71
C ILE A 48 3.09 7.42 6.06
N VAL A 49 2.16 6.95 6.88
CA VAL A 49 2.43 6.49 8.24
C VAL A 49 2.13 4.99 8.33
N PHE A 50 3.12 4.22 8.77
CA PHE A 50 3.02 2.79 9.05
C PHE A 50 3.05 2.56 10.55
N ILE A 51 2.00 1.92 11.06
CA ILE A 51 1.91 1.51 12.47
C ILE A 51 2.36 0.06 12.58
N GLN A 52 3.11 -0.26 13.64
CA GLN A 52 3.51 -1.62 13.94
C GLN A 52 2.26 -2.45 14.24
N CYS A 53 2.12 -3.56 13.52
CA CYS A 53 1.05 -4.51 13.77
C CYS A 53 1.60 -5.81 14.34
N GLU A 54 0.76 -6.44 15.17
CA GLU A 54 0.98 -7.80 15.67
C GLU A 54 0.76 -8.81 14.53
N GLY A 55 1.65 -9.80 14.46
CA GLY A 55 1.60 -10.85 13.44
C GLY A 55 2.79 -10.87 12.48
N PRO A 56 2.79 -11.87 11.56
CA PRO A 56 3.95 -12.16 10.72
C PRO A 56 4.17 -11.15 9.60
N ILE A 57 3.13 -10.42 9.18
CA ILE A 57 3.18 -9.45 8.08
C ILE A 57 3.10 -8.05 8.68
N CYS A 58 4.24 -7.37 8.79
CA CYS A 58 4.34 -6.05 9.40
C CYS A 58 5.20 -5.09 8.55
N PRO A 59 4.63 -3.99 8.00
CA PRO A 59 5.37 -3.06 7.16
C PRO A 59 6.49 -2.35 7.95
N VAL A 60 6.26 -2.02 9.22
CA VAL A 60 7.28 -1.40 10.09
C VAL A 60 8.49 -2.32 10.26
N ARG A 61 8.26 -3.59 10.62
CA ARG A 61 9.33 -4.58 10.81
C ARG A 61 10.11 -4.82 9.53
N ALA A 62 9.41 -4.99 8.41
CA ALA A 62 10.02 -5.20 7.11
C ALA A 62 10.84 -3.98 6.64
N LEU A 63 10.34 -2.76 6.87
CA LEU A 63 11.07 -1.53 6.54
C LEU A 63 12.34 -1.38 7.38
N ARG A 64 12.31 -1.71 8.67
CA ARG A 64 13.52 -1.67 9.52
C ARG A 64 14.59 -2.63 9.01
N ILE A 65 14.23 -3.89 8.78
CA ILE A 65 15.13 -4.89 8.23
C ILE A 65 15.73 -4.40 6.91
N TRP A 66 14.90 -3.85 6.02
CA TRP A 66 15.38 -3.28 4.75
C TRP A 66 16.37 -2.12 4.95
N LEU A 67 16.09 -1.19 5.85
CA LEU A 67 16.97 -0.05 6.12
C LEU A 67 18.33 -0.50 6.71
N ASP A 68 18.33 -1.51 7.57
CA ASP A 68 19.55 -2.10 8.13
C ASP A 68 20.38 -2.82 7.06
N GLU A 69 19.74 -3.64 6.21
CA GLU A 69 20.38 -4.29 5.05
C GLU A 69 20.99 -3.27 4.08
N ARG A 70 20.24 -2.20 3.80
CA ARG A 70 20.68 -1.10 2.94
C ARG A 70 21.92 -0.41 3.50
N LYS A 71 21.95 -0.17 4.82
CA LYS A 71 23.10 0.41 5.52
C LYS A 71 24.32 -0.51 5.44
N SER A 72 24.14 -1.81 5.68
CA SER A 72 25.21 -2.83 5.56
C SER A 72 25.75 -2.93 4.12
N SER A 73 24.90 -2.72 3.13
CA SER A 73 25.25 -2.72 1.71
C SER A 73 25.98 -1.46 1.23
N LYS A 74 26.26 -0.49 2.12
CA LYS A 74 26.97 0.78 1.83
C LYS A 74 26.37 1.57 0.66
N ILE A 75 25.04 1.54 0.51
CA ILE A 75 24.35 2.28 -0.55
C ILE A 75 24.34 3.79 -0.21
N VAL A 76 25.04 4.59 -1.02
CA VAL A 76 25.26 6.05 -0.79
C VAL A 76 24.10 6.92 -1.27
N SER A 77 23.16 6.37 -2.05
CA SER A 77 21.98 7.12 -2.50
C SER A 77 21.10 7.60 -1.34
N ASP A 78 20.24 8.58 -1.58
CA ASP A 78 19.15 8.94 -0.64
C ASP A 78 17.83 8.22 -0.97
N CYS A 79 17.70 7.56 -2.13
CA CYS A 79 16.50 6.80 -2.47
C CYS A 79 16.34 5.59 -1.53
N ILE A 80 15.12 5.36 -1.01
CA ILE A 80 14.84 4.17 -0.17
C ILE A 80 15.08 2.88 -0.97
N TRP A 81 14.76 2.87 -2.25
CA TRP A 81 14.82 1.69 -3.11
C TRP A 81 16.13 1.66 -3.89
N TRP A 82 16.65 0.45 -4.09
CA TRP A 82 17.87 0.23 -4.85
C TRP A 82 17.69 -0.94 -5.79
N ASN A 83 18.11 -0.78 -7.04
CA ASN A 83 18.15 -1.88 -8.00
C ASN A 83 19.54 -2.51 -7.97
N PHE A 84 19.65 -3.70 -7.38
CA PHE A 84 20.93 -4.42 -7.28
C PHE A 84 21.43 -4.95 -8.63
N SER A 85 20.54 -5.25 -9.57
CA SER A 85 20.90 -5.79 -10.89
C SER A 85 21.67 -4.78 -11.72
N ILE A 86 21.26 -3.50 -11.68
CA ILE A 86 21.91 -2.41 -12.42
C ILE A 86 22.71 -1.45 -11.52
N ARG A 87 22.79 -1.74 -10.21
CA ARG A 87 23.50 -0.95 -9.20
C ARG A 87 23.18 0.55 -9.24
N SER A 88 21.90 0.88 -9.31
CA SER A 88 21.45 2.28 -9.37
C SER A 88 20.07 2.47 -8.74
N ILE A 89 19.66 3.74 -8.60
CA ILE A 89 18.29 4.08 -8.23
C ILE A 89 17.33 3.61 -9.32
N PRO A 90 16.20 2.99 -8.96
CA PRO A 90 15.24 2.53 -9.97
C PRO A 90 14.50 3.72 -10.60
N SER A 91 14.41 3.73 -11.93
CA SER A 91 13.39 4.52 -12.65
C SER A 91 11.98 4.01 -12.30
N PRO A 92 10.89 4.73 -12.63
CA PRO A 92 9.53 4.22 -12.46
C PRO A 92 9.32 2.83 -13.08
N ASP A 93 9.81 2.61 -14.30
CA ASP A 93 9.68 1.31 -14.98
C ASP A 93 10.47 0.21 -14.27
N ASN A 94 11.72 0.47 -13.92
CA ASN A 94 12.54 -0.49 -13.17
C ASN A 94 11.97 -0.76 -11.77
N CYS A 95 11.37 0.24 -11.12
CA CYS A 95 10.70 0.07 -9.84
C CYS A 95 9.46 -0.82 -9.98
N ASN A 96 8.69 -0.67 -11.07
CA ASN A 96 7.57 -1.55 -11.37
C ASN A 96 8.03 -2.99 -11.66
N HIS A 97 9.15 -3.18 -12.34
CA HIS A 97 9.75 -4.51 -12.54
C HIS A 97 10.19 -5.15 -11.22
N LEU A 98 10.95 -4.42 -10.38
CA LEU A 98 11.35 -4.90 -9.05
C LEU A 98 10.15 -5.27 -8.19
N PHE A 99 9.11 -4.44 -8.23
CA PHE A 99 7.86 -4.68 -7.52
C PHE A 99 7.17 -5.96 -8.00
N SER A 100 7.06 -6.16 -9.32
CA SER A 100 6.45 -7.35 -9.91
C SER A 100 7.26 -8.60 -9.57
N GLU A 101 8.59 -8.54 -9.66
CA GLU A 101 9.48 -9.64 -9.28
C GLU A 101 9.28 -10.07 -7.82
N ILE A 102 9.15 -9.12 -6.88
CA ILE A 102 8.86 -9.42 -5.47
C ILE A 102 7.54 -10.19 -5.33
N ILE A 103 6.52 -9.80 -6.10
CA ILE A 103 5.19 -10.43 -6.06
C ILE A 103 5.22 -11.85 -6.64
N HIS A 104 5.86 -12.04 -7.80
CA HIS A 104 5.98 -13.36 -8.42
C HIS A 104 6.83 -14.31 -7.56
N LYS A 105 7.91 -13.82 -6.94
CA LYS A 105 8.71 -14.59 -5.97
C LYS A 105 7.92 -14.99 -4.73
N ALA A 106 6.88 -14.25 -4.39
CA ALA A 106 5.94 -14.62 -3.31
C ALA A 106 4.86 -15.62 -3.75
N GLY A 107 4.93 -16.15 -4.98
CA GLY A 107 4.02 -17.16 -5.52
C GLY A 107 2.69 -16.59 -6.03
N VAL A 108 2.58 -15.28 -6.22
CA VAL A 108 1.38 -14.68 -6.81
C VAL A 108 1.34 -14.97 -8.32
N PRO A 109 0.25 -15.57 -8.83
CA PRO A 109 0.14 -15.92 -10.25
C PRO A 109 0.30 -14.73 -11.21
N ASP A 110 0.89 -14.98 -12.39
CA ASP A 110 1.24 -13.94 -13.37
C ASP A 110 0.07 -13.12 -13.91
N LYS A 111 -1.16 -13.66 -13.82
CA LYS A 111 -2.37 -12.92 -14.14
C LYS A 111 -2.63 -11.72 -13.20
N TYR A 112 -1.91 -11.63 -12.09
CA TYR A 112 -2.00 -10.57 -11.11
C TYR A 112 -0.75 -9.68 -11.14
N SER A 113 -0.94 -8.37 -10.95
CA SER A 113 0.12 -7.36 -11.13
C SER A 113 0.03 -6.23 -10.09
N GLY A 114 0.84 -5.17 -10.25
CA GLY A 114 0.75 -3.87 -9.55
C GLY A 114 -0.65 -3.48 -9.05
N PRO A 115 -1.58 -3.27 -9.97
CA PRO A 115 -2.97 -2.97 -9.65
C PRO A 115 -3.65 -3.99 -8.73
N THR A 116 -3.34 -5.29 -8.82
CA THR A 116 -3.98 -6.35 -8.01
C THR A 116 -3.78 -6.15 -6.52
N ILE A 117 -2.61 -5.69 -6.08
CA ILE A 117 -2.42 -5.36 -4.65
C ILE A 117 -3.38 -4.24 -4.23
N ARG A 118 -3.56 -3.21 -5.06
CA ARG A 118 -4.49 -2.12 -4.78
C ARG A 118 -5.94 -2.61 -4.79
N HIS A 119 -6.32 -3.48 -5.74
CA HIS A 119 -7.63 -4.14 -5.75
C HIS A 119 -7.90 -4.89 -4.45
N ALA A 120 -6.97 -5.76 -4.03
CA ALA A 120 -7.11 -6.57 -2.82
C ALA A 120 -7.20 -5.71 -1.55
N MET A 121 -6.34 -4.69 -1.45
CA MET A 121 -6.32 -3.75 -0.33
C MET A 121 -7.64 -2.97 -0.23
N ILE A 122 -8.12 -2.38 -1.34
CA ILE A 122 -9.37 -1.60 -1.35
C ILE A 122 -10.56 -2.50 -1.04
N THR A 123 -10.61 -3.70 -1.63
CA THR A 123 -11.64 -4.70 -1.33
C THR A 123 -11.65 -5.07 0.15
N LYS A 124 -10.48 -5.28 0.77
CA LYS A 124 -10.36 -5.57 2.19
C LYS A 124 -10.83 -4.40 3.07
N LEU A 125 -10.47 -3.16 2.73
CA LEU A 125 -10.92 -1.96 3.45
C LEU A 125 -12.44 -1.81 3.39
N ARG A 126 -13.03 -1.93 2.20
CA ARG A 126 -14.49 -1.83 2.00
C ARG A 126 -15.24 -2.97 2.70
N ALA A 127 -14.73 -4.20 2.64
CA ALA A 127 -15.31 -5.34 3.34
C ALA A 127 -15.28 -5.19 4.88
N GLY A 128 -14.28 -4.45 5.39
CA GLY A 128 -14.17 -4.05 6.80
C GLY A 128 -15.00 -2.84 7.20
N GLY A 129 -15.84 -2.30 6.30
CA GLY A 129 -16.77 -1.21 6.59
C GLY A 129 -16.24 0.19 6.31
N ALA A 130 -15.01 0.36 5.80
CA ALA A 130 -14.50 1.67 5.44
C ALA A 130 -15.40 2.33 4.37
N THR A 131 -15.75 3.58 4.55
CA THR A 131 -16.53 4.38 3.60
C THR A 131 -15.73 4.70 2.34
N GLN A 132 -16.42 5.07 1.27
CA GLN A 132 -15.76 5.51 0.04
C GLN A 132 -14.89 6.76 0.30
N ALA A 133 -15.36 7.69 1.13
CA ALA A 133 -14.61 8.89 1.50
C ALA A 133 -13.29 8.56 2.21
N GLU A 134 -13.30 7.62 3.17
CA GLU A 134 -12.10 7.17 3.88
C GLU A 134 -11.12 6.47 2.94
N VAL A 135 -11.60 5.58 2.06
CA VAL A 135 -10.75 4.90 1.08
C VAL A 135 -10.17 5.89 0.06
N ASN A 136 -10.95 6.88 -0.38
CA ASN A 136 -10.48 7.94 -1.25
C ASN A 136 -9.38 8.77 -0.59
N ALA A 137 -9.59 9.21 0.65
CA ALA A 137 -8.59 9.93 1.42
C ALA A 137 -7.31 9.10 1.60
N PHE A 138 -7.44 7.84 2.00
CA PHE A 138 -6.32 6.91 2.19
C PHE A 138 -5.51 6.68 0.90
N THR A 139 -6.19 6.59 -0.24
CA THR A 139 -5.55 6.38 -1.57
C THR A 139 -5.21 7.69 -2.30
N ARG A 140 -5.39 8.84 -1.62
CA ARG A 140 -5.09 10.19 -2.12
C ARG A 140 -5.88 10.58 -3.37
N HIS A 141 -7.13 10.13 -3.46
CA HIS A 141 -8.09 10.59 -4.46
C HIS A 141 -8.98 11.70 -3.88
N ALA A 142 -9.71 12.40 -4.75
CA ALA A 142 -10.72 13.35 -4.28
C ALA A 142 -11.78 12.62 -3.46
N ILE A 143 -12.18 13.21 -2.32
CA ILE A 143 -13.08 12.58 -1.34
C ILE A 143 -14.39 12.10 -1.97
N THR A 144 -14.91 12.87 -2.93
CA THR A 144 -16.17 12.61 -3.67
C THR A 144 -15.98 11.75 -4.93
N SER A 145 -14.77 11.23 -5.18
CA SER A 145 -14.49 10.48 -6.41
C SER A 145 -15.07 9.06 -6.36
N ASN A 146 -15.69 8.62 -7.44
CA ASN A 146 -16.08 7.22 -7.62
C ASN A 146 -14.97 6.36 -8.26
N VAL A 147 -13.85 6.96 -8.68
CA VAL A 147 -12.79 6.28 -9.44
C VAL A 147 -12.23 5.09 -8.67
N VAL A 148 -12.04 5.24 -7.35
CA VAL A 148 -11.40 4.18 -6.56
C VAL A 148 -12.27 2.93 -6.51
N ASP A 149 -13.57 3.10 -6.25
CA ASP A 149 -14.50 1.97 -6.23
C ASP A 149 -14.70 1.41 -7.64
N ALA A 150 -14.93 2.25 -8.65
CA ALA A 150 -15.18 1.80 -10.02
C ALA A 150 -14.02 0.95 -10.58
N TYR A 151 -12.78 1.40 -10.36
CA TYR A 151 -11.62 0.72 -10.91
C TYR A 151 -11.11 -0.38 -9.99
N TYR A 152 -11.04 -0.16 -8.67
CA TYR A 152 -10.28 -1.05 -7.79
C TYR A 152 -11.13 -1.94 -6.88
N TYR A 153 -12.34 -1.52 -6.50
CA TYR A 153 -13.20 -2.35 -5.67
C TYR A 153 -13.73 -3.54 -6.48
N ARG A 154 -13.47 -4.74 -5.97
CA ARG A 154 -13.96 -6.00 -6.52
C ARG A 154 -14.68 -6.72 -5.40
N PRO A 155 -15.99 -6.46 -5.19
CA PRO A 155 -16.75 -7.17 -4.16
C PRO A 155 -16.58 -8.67 -4.40
N VAL A 156 -16.07 -9.37 -3.40
CA VAL A 156 -16.15 -10.83 -3.39
C VAL A 156 -17.64 -11.16 -3.27
N GLU A 157 -18.13 -12.13 -4.05
CA GLU A 157 -19.48 -12.66 -3.89
C GLU A 157 -19.68 -13.02 -2.41
N ARG A 158 -20.44 -12.18 -1.72
CA ARG A 158 -20.93 -12.47 -0.38
C ARG A 158 -22.20 -13.28 -0.59
N ASP A 159 -22.34 -14.34 0.18
CA ASP A 159 -23.64 -15.01 0.30
C ASP A 159 -24.62 -14.01 0.95
N LEU A 160 -25.39 -13.34 0.10
CA LEU A 160 -26.36 -12.35 0.54
C LEU A 160 -27.49 -13.01 1.36
N GLY A 161 -27.78 -14.29 1.12
CA GLY A 161 -28.74 -15.06 1.90
C GLY A 161 -28.28 -15.23 3.35
N ALA A 162 -26.99 -15.55 3.56
CA ALA A 162 -26.41 -15.66 4.89
C ALA A 162 -26.41 -14.33 5.67
N LEU A 163 -26.29 -13.19 4.99
CA LEU A 163 -26.32 -11.87 5.63
C LEU A 163 -27.71 -11.48 6.13
N LEU A 164 -28.77 -11.88 5.43
CA LEU A 164 -30.15 -11.65 5.86
C LEU A 164 -30.47 -12.45 7.13
N ILE A 165 -30.02 -13.71 7.19
CA ILE A 165 -30.22 -14.59 8.35
C ILE A 165 -29.44 -14.11 9.58
N GLN A 166 -28.22 -13.57 9.40
CA GLN A 166 -27.44 -13.00 10.51
C GLN A 166 -28.02 -11.71 11.10
N GLN A 167 -28.83 -10.96 10.35
CA GLN A 167 -29.53 -9.80 10.90
C GLN A 167 -30.65 -10.23 11.84
N GLU A 168 -31.40 -11.30 11.54
CA GLU A 168 -32.46 -11.81 12.42
C GLU A 168 -31.92 -12.27 13.79
N GLN A 169 -30.79 -12.99 13.82
CA GLN A 169 -30.18 -13.43 15.09
C GLN A 169 -29.69 -12.28 15.98
N ARG A 170 -29.38 -11.10 15.41
CA ARG A 170 -29.02 -9.91 16.21
C ARG A 170 -30.22 -9.25 16.88
N TYR A 171 -31.43 -9.45 16.36
CA TYR A 171 -32.66 -8.92 16.96
C TYR A 171 -33.25 -9.85 18.03
N GLU A 172 -32.93 -11.15 18.00
CA GLU A 172 -33.36 -12.09 19.05
C GLU A 172 -32.57 -11.97 20.37
N LEU A 173 -31.43 -11.27 20.40
CA LEU A 173 -30.64 -11.04 21.62
C LEU A 173 -31.09 -9.82 22.44
N PHE A 174 -32.18 -9.16 22.03
CA PHE A 174 -32.77 -8.01 22.73
C PHE A 174 -34.19 -8.27 23.26
N TYR A 175 -34.59 -9.54 23.35
CA TYR A 175 -35.82 -9.98 24.03
C TYR A 175 -35.52 -10.98 25.14
#